data_AF-B2AMI5-F1
#
_entry.id   AF-B2AMI5-F1
#
_cell.length_a   1.000
_cell.length_b   1.000
_cell.length_c   1.000
_cell.angle_alpha   90.00
_cell.angle_beta   90.00
_cell.angle_gamma   90.00
#
_symmetry.space_group_name_H-M   'P 1'
#
loop_
_entity.id
_entity.type
_entity.pdbx_description
1 polymer ?
#
loop_
_entity_poly.entity_id
_entity_poly.type
_entity_poly.pdbx_seq_one_letter_code
_entity_poly.pdbx_strand_id
1 'polypeptide(L)'
;MSPIPSLPQEAITTLLNFALQDRITGSLIGSALGDTIGLYTEFLSSTQAATSYPSRTFTLHPGPTPFHLDRHRAPFTPGHWTDDTDHSLLLLFSFLHQSTPSSHVFPTQSDFASRLRIWASQGFKPLGTMPLGLGRLLGTVLASKGFAEEPEGIARGYWRGTNRFAAPNGSLMRTHVLGLVTVWEEETKCFELGAEISRSTHVDPRCVVACVVGSGLVRELIRGEVTRGEDIDGVIERGRRWYESVVGDCITSFTRDMLDPPVECARGCSCCRSIA
;
A
#
# COMPACT_ATOMS: atom_id res chain seq x y z
N MET A 1 21.70 37.20 -1.82
CA MET A 1 20.49 37.16 -2.67
C MET A 1 19.55 38.21 -2.14
N SER A 2 19.08 39.15 -2.98
CA SER A 2 18.07 40.12 -2.57
C SER A 2 16.82 39.39 -2.07
N PRO A 3 16.15 39.84 -1.01
CA PRO A 3 14.93 39.21 -0.54
C PRO A 3 13.92 39.19 -1.68
N ILE A 4 13.37 38.01 -1.97
CA ILE A 4 12.28 37.84 -2.92
C ILE A 4 11.12 38.73 -2.42
N PRO A 5 10.53 39.60 -3.26
CA PRO A 5 9.38 40.40 -2.85
C PRO A 5 8.29 39.50 -2.26
N SER A 6 7.73 39.89 -1.11
CA SER A 6 6.66 39.11 -0.48
C SER A 6 5.45 39.05 -1.42
N LEU A 7 5.04 37.85 -1.80
CA LEU A 7 3.84 37.63 -2.60
C LEU A 7 2.57 37.93 -1.78
N PRO A 8 1.48 38.38 -2.41
CA PRO A 8 0.18 38.46 -1.75
C PRO A 8 -0.25 37.07 -1.21
N GLN A 9 -0.98 37.04 -0.10
CA GLN A 9 -1.43 35.79 0.54
C GLN A 9 -2.23 34.90 -0.43
N GLU A 10 -3.06 35.50 -1.28
CA GLU A 10 -3.82 34.78 -2.30
C GLU A 10 -2.90 34.06 -3.29
N ALA A 11 -1.85 34.74 -3.77
CA ALA A 11 -0.87 34.14 -4.66
C ALA A 11 -0.10 32.98 -3.99
N ILE A 12 0.23 33.12 -2.70
CA ILE A 12 0.85 32.04 -1.92
C ILE A 12 -0.09 30.84 -1.85
N THR A 13 -1.35 31.04 -1.48
CA THR A 13 -2.36 29.97 -1.42
C THR A 13 -2.52 29.28 -2.77
N THR A 14 -2.60 30.04 -3.87
CA THR A 14 -2.69 29.47 -5.22
C THR A 14 -1.47 28.61 -5.56
N LEU A 15 -0.25 29.08 -5.30
CA LEU A 15 0.96 28.31 -5.56
C LEU A 15 1.05 27.03 -4.72
N LEU A 16 0.65 27.09 -3.45
CA LEU A 16 0.59 25.92 -2.58
C LEU A 16 -0.43 24.90 -3.07
N ASN A 17 -1.62 25.34 -3.49
CA ASN A 17 -2.64 24.45 -4.06
C ASN A 17 -2.15 23.77 -5.33
N PHE A 18 -1.46 24.50 -6.23
CA PHE A 18 -0.85 23.89 -7.42
C PHE A 18 0.22 22.85 -7.06
N ALA A 19 1.10 23.16 -6.11
CA ALA A 19 2.14 22.22 -5.67
C ALA A 19 1.53 20.96 -5.02
N LEU A 20 0.48 21.11 -4.22
CA LEU A 20 -0.23 19.98 -3.61
C LEU A 20 -0.93 19.13 -4.66
N GLN A 21 -1.63 19.76 -5.60
CA GLN A 21 -2.29 19.07 -6.71
C GLN A 21 -1.28 18.28 -7.55
N ASP A 22 -0.16 18.89 -7.91
CA ASP A 22 0.92 18.24 -8.66
C ASP A 22 1.46 17.01 -7.94
N ARG A 23 1.75 17.11 -6.64
CA ARG A 23 2.22 15.99 -5.83
C ARG A 23 1.18 14.87 -5.68
N ILE A 24 -0.09 15.22 -5.46
CA ILE A 24 -1.18 14.23 -5.35
C ILE A 24 -1.38 13.51 -6.68
N THR A 25 -1.43 14.24 -7.79
CA THR A 25 -1.55 13.67 -9.14
C THR A 25 -0.34 12.81 -9.48
N GLY A 26 0.86 13.29 -9.19
CA GLY A 26 2.12 12.56 -9.37
C GLY A 26 2.17 11.28 -8.56
N SER A 27 1.65 11.26 -7.32
CA SER A 27 1.60 10.05 -6.50
C SER A 27 0.66 8.99 -7.08
N LEU A 28 -0.53 9.38 -7.55
CA LEU A 28 -1.50 8.46 -8.14
C LEU A 28 -0.99 7.88 -9.47
N ILE A 29 -0.52 8.75 -10.36
CA ILE A 29 0.01 8.34 -11.68
C ILE A 29 1.31 7.57 -11.51
N GLY A 30 2.21 8.03 -10.64
CA GLY A 30 3.51 7.40 -10.39
C GLY A 30 3.37 5.99 -9.83
N SER A 31 2.41 5.75 -8.93
CA SER A 31 2.13 4.40 -8.44
C SER A 31 1.64 3.48 -9.56
N ALA A 32 0.70 3.93 -10.38
CA ALA A 32 0.18 3.14 -11.51
C ALA A 32 1.24 2.86 -12.57
N LEU A 33 2.10 3.84 -12.88
CA LEU A 33 3.24 3.66 -13.78
C LEU A 33 4.26 2.66 -13.20
N GLY A 34 4.52 2.73 -11.89
CA GLY A 34 5.39 1.78 -11.20
C GLY A 34 4.88 0.35 -11.31
N ASP A 35 3.59 0.14 -11.09
CA ASP A 35 2.90 -1.15 -11.26
C ASP A 35 3.00 -1.66 -12.72
N THR A 36 2.60 -0.83 -13.69
CA THR A 36 2.68 -1.18 -15.12
C THR A 36 4.10 -1.55 -15.57
N ILE A 37 5.13 -0.80 -15.14
CA ILE A 37 6.53 -1.10 -15.47
C ILE A 37 7.02 -2.34 -14.71
N GLY A 38 6.63 -2.49 -13.44
CA GLY A 38 6.97 -3.63 -12.59
C GLY A 38 6.54 -4.97 -13.19
N LEU A 39 5.34 -5.00 -13.79
CA LEU A 39 4.79 -6.18 -14.47
C LEU A 39 5.72 -6.74 -15.56
N TYR A 40 6.55 -5.92 -16.22
CA TYR A 40 7.50 -6.43 -17.21
C TYR A 40 8.53 -7.40 -16.61
N THR A 41 8.86 -7.26 -15.32
CA THR A 41 9.96 -7.99 -14.68
C THR A 41 9.57 -8.82 -13.46
N GLU A 42 8.34 -8.70 -12.96
CA GLU A 42 7.79 -9.54 -11.90
C GLU A 42 8.07 -11.05 -12.08
N PHE A 43 8.58 -11.72 -11.04
CA PHE A 43 9.00 -13.13 -11.06
C PHE A 43 10.14 -13.51 -12.02
N LEU A 44 10.72 -12.56 -12.75
CA LEU A 44 11.97 -12.80 -13.48
C LEU A 44 13.15 -12.64 -12.52
N SER A 45 14.14 -13.53 -12.62
CA SER A 45 15.45 -13.26 -12.02
C SER A 45 16.10 -12.04 -12.66
N SER A 46 17.06 -11.43 -11.95
CA SER A 46 17.84 -10.30 -12.49
C SER A 46 18.48 -10.62 -13.85
N THR A 47 18.96 -11.85 -14.02
CA THR A 47 19.55 -12.33 -15.29
C THR A 47 18.50 -12.44 -16.40
N GLN A 48 17.32 -13.00 -16.11
CA GLN A 48 16.22 -13.09 -17.08
C GLN A 48 15.71 -11.71 -17.48
N ALA A 49 15.56 -10.78 -16.52
CA ALA A 49 15.13 -9.42 -16.79
C ALA A 49 16.16 -8.67 -17.66
N ALA A 50 17.46 -8.77 -17.35
CA ALA A 50 18.53 -8.17 -18.14
C ALA A 50 18.62 -8.76 -19.56
N THR A 51 18.35 -10.06 -19.71
CA THR A 51 18.32 -10.74 -21.00
C THR A 51 17.11 -10.32 -21.83
N SER A 52 15.94 -10.20 -21.20
CA SER A 52 14.68 -9.84 -21.87
C SER A 52 14.62 -8.36 -22.23
N TYR A 53 15.22 -7.49 -21.41
CA TYR A 53 15.19 -6.04 -21.57
C TYR A 53 16.60 -5.42 -21.45
N PRO A 54 17.49 -5.67 -22.42
CA PRO A 54 18.88 -5.23 -22.36
C PRO A 54 19.04 -3.72 -22.29
N SER A 55 18.11 -2.95 -22.88
CA SER A 55 18.12 -1.48 -22.84
C SER A 55 17.63 -0.89 -21.51
N ARG A 56 16.97 -1.70 -20.66
CA ARG A 56 16.29 -1.27 -19.43
C ARG A 56 15.37 -0.05 -19.61
N THR A 57 14.85 0.11 -20.82
CA THR A 57 13.98 1.21 -21.22
C THR A 57 12.65 0.63 -21.68
N PHE A 58 11.56 1.12 -21.12
CA PHE A 58 10.21 0.65 -21.41
C PHE A 58 9.41 1.78 -22.07
N THR A 59 8.80 1.48 -23.21
CA THR A 59 7.81 2.35 -23.84
C THR A 59 6.43 1.80 -23.52
N LEU A 60 5.53 2.66 -23.02
CA LEU A 60 4.14 2.27 -22.76
C LEU A 60 3.20 2.69 -23.90
N HIS A 61 3.49 3.82 -24.57
CA HIS A 61 2.72 4.30 -25.72
C HIS A 61 3.48 5.41 -26.49
N PRO A 62 3.38 5.50 -27.84
CA PRO A 62 2.88 4.46 -28.76
C PRO A 62 3.96 3.38 -29.01
N GLY A 63 3.55 2.20 -29.49
CA GLY A 63 4.47 1.10 -29.75
C GLY A 63 5.10 0.54 -28.47
N PRO A 64 4.29 -0.06 -27.58
CA PRO A 64 4.77 -0.49 -26.28
C PRO A 64 5.86 -1.56 -26.41
N THR A 65 6.79 -1.56 -25.46
CA THR A 65 7.76 -2.65 -25.31
C THR A 65 6.97 -3.97 -25.17
N PRO A 66 7.31 -5.03 -25.91
CA PRO A 66 6.62 -6.30 -25.77
C PRO A 66 6.96 -6.95 -24.43
N PHE A 67 5.99 -7.64 -23.83
CA PHE A 67 6.25 -8.45 -22.64
C PHE A 67 7.17 -9.64 -22.95
N HIS A 68 7.95 -10.03 -21.95
CA HIS A 68 8.52 -11.37 -21.87
C HIS A 68 7.40 -12.41 -21.98
N LEU A 69 7.56 -13.39 -22.86
CA LEU A 69 6.55 -14.40 -23.14
C LEU A 69 6.56 -15.48 -22.04
N ASP A 70 5.61 -15.39 -21.13
CA ASP A 70 5.37 -16.41 -20.09
C ASP A 70 3.90 -16.49 -19.68
N ARG A 71 3.58 -17.45 -18.79
CA ARG A 71 2.23 -17.66 -18.29
C ARG A 71 1.72 -16.50 -17.43
N HIS A 72 2.62 -15.77 -16.76
CA HIS A 72 2.26 -14.69 -15.85
C HIS A 72 1.74 -13.48 -16.63
N ARG A 73 2.43 -13.12 -17.71
CA ARG A 73 2.15 -11.95 -18.56
C ARG A 73 1.17 -12.21 -19.69
N ALA A 74 0.95 -13.47 -20.07
CA ALA A 74 0.01 -13.87 -21.11
C ALA A 74 -1.39 -13.23 -21.03
N PRO A 75 -2.03 -13.03 -19.86
CA PRO A 75 -3.35 -12.40 -19.79
C PRO A 75 -3.32 -10.87 -19.83
N PHE A 76 -2.14 -10.23 -19.79
CA PHE A 76 -2.00 -8.78 -19.76
C PHE A 76 -1.74 -8.19 -21.14
N THR A 77 -2.17 -6.94 -21.32
CA THR A 77 -1.82 -6.12 -22.49
C THR A 77 -0.78 -5.08 -22.08
N PRO A 78 0.27 -4.82 -22.88
CA PRO A 78 1.24 -3.77 -22.56
C PRO A 78 0.56 -2.42 -22.27
N GLY A 79 0.97 -1.78 -21.19
CA GLY A 79 0.33 -0.55 -20.68
C GLY A 79 -0.78 -0.78 -19.66
N HIS A 80 -1.20 -2.03 -19.41
CA HIS A 80 -2.08 -2.34 -18.28
C HIS A 80 -1.28 -2.41 -16.98
N TRP A 81 -1.94 -2.07 -15.88
CA TRP A 81 -1.49 -2.30 -14.51
C TRP A 81 -2.15 -3.56 -13.91
N THR A 82 -1.80 -3.88 -12.67
CA THR A 82 -2.21 -5.10 -11.97
C THR A 82 -3.17 -4.81 -10.81
N ASP A 83 -3.29 -5.75 -9.88
CA ASP A 83 -4.12 -5.60 -8.69
C ASP A 83 -3.58 -4.54 -7.71
N ASP A 84 -2.31 -4.16 -7.78
CA ASP A 84 -1.75 -3.05 -6.99
C ASP A 84 -2.55 -1.76 -7.21
N THR A 85 -2.70 -1.36 -8.48
CA THR A 85 -3.43 -0.14 -8.87
C THR A 85 -4.94 -0.30 -8.70
N ASP A 86 -5.52 -1.44 -9.08
CA ASP A 86 -6.95 -1.65 -8.91
C ASP A 86 -7.35 -1.55 -7.43
N HIS A 87 -6.60 -2.20 -6.53
CA HIS A 87 -6.88 -2.16 -5.10
C HIS A 87 -6.68 -0.77 -4.48
N SER A 88 -5.70 0.02 -4.94
CA SER A 88 -5.56 1.41 -4.46
C SER A 88 -6.73 2.27 -4.92
N LEU A 89 -7.21 2.06 -6.15
CA LEU A 89 -8.41 2.76 -6.66
C LEU A 89 -9.67 2.38 -5.89
N LEU A 90 -9.82 1.12 -5.46
CA LEU A 90 -10.92 0.71 -4.59
C LEU A 90 -10.94 1.48 -3.26
N LEU A 91 -9.79 1.71 -2.64
CA LEU A 91 -9.65 2.52 -1.42
C LEU A 91 -9.92 4.00 -1.69
N LEU A 92 -9.41 4.53 -2.82
CA LEU A 92 -9.68 5.92 -3.20
C LEU A 92 -11.18 6.14 -3.46
N PHE A 93 -11.85 5.23 -4.17
CA PHE A 93 -13.30 5.28 -4.39
C PHE A 93 -14.11 5.04 -3.12
N SER A 94 -13.57 4.31 -2.14
CA SER A 94 -14.17 4.21 -0.81
C SER A 94 -14.26 5.59 -0.16
N PHE A 95 -13.14 6.30 -0.11
CA PHE A 95 -13.09 7.65 0.43
C PHE A 95 -13.95 8.64 -0.35
N LEU A 96 -13.82 8.68 -1.69
CA LEU A 96 -14.51 9.67 -2.53
C LEU A 96 -16.03 9.51 -2.56
N HIS A 97 -16.56 8.28 -2.44
CA HIS A 97 -18.01 8.05 -2.43
C HIS A 97 -18.67 8.45 -1.10
N GLN A 98 -17.91 8.46 -0.01
CA GLN A 98 -18.45 8.71 1.33
C GLN A 98 -18.14 10.13 1.82
N SER A 99 -17.16 10.80 1.21
CA SER A 99 -16.73 12.14 1.61
C SER A 99 -17.57 13.23 0.96
N THR A 100 -17.83 14.28 1.74
CA THR A 100 -18.39 15.56 1.28
C THR A 100 -17.41 16.69 1.58
N PRO A 101 -17.61 17.91 1.06
CA PRO A 101 -16.77 19.06 1.43
C PRO A 101 -16.75 19.38 2.93
N SER A 102 -17.73 18.89 3.70
CA SER A 102 -17.90 19.18 5.14
C SER A 102 -17.70 17.97 6.05
N SER A 103 -17.49 16.78 5.50
CA SER A 103 -17.29 15.54 6.27
C SER A 103 -16.44 14.56 5.48
N HIS A 104 -15.33 14.12 6.07
CA HIS A 104 -14.45 13.11 5.49
C HIS A 104 -14.72 11.78 6.17
N VAL A 105 -15.19 10.80 5.40
CA VAL A 105 -15.41 9.44 5.89
C VAL A 105 -14.34 8.54 5.27
N PHE A 106 -13.47 8.02 6.13
CA PHE A 106 -12.35 7.19 5.71
C PHE A 106 -12.79 5.75 5.39
N PRO A 107 -12.06 5.05 4.49
CA PRO A 107 -12.33 3.66 4.19
C PRO A 107 -12.32 2.78 5.45
N THR A 108 -13.34 1.92 5.60
CA THR A 108 -13.40 0.93 6.67
C THR A 108 -12.99 -0.45 6.15
N GLN A 109 -12.63 -1.37 7.06
CA GLN A 109 -12.28 -2.73 6.66
C GLN A 109 -13.43 -3.43 5.92
N SER A 110 -14.67 -3.30 6.40
CA SER A 110 -15.84 -3.97 5.81
C SER A 110 -16.22 -3.40 4.43
N ASP A 111 -16.17 -2.08 4.24
CA ASP A 111 -16.41 -1.48 2.93
C ASP A 111 -15.34 -1.91 1.93
N PHE A 112 -14.06 -1.85 2.34
CA PHE A 112 -12.97 -2.27 1.49
C PHE A 112 -13.00 -3.78 1.17
N ALA A 113 -13.32 -4.64 2.15
CA ALA A 113 -13.50 -6.07 1.95
C ALA A 113 -14.65 -6.37 0.96
N SER A 114 -15.75 -5.63 1.04
CA SER A 114 -16.87 -5.74 0.10
C SER A 114 -16.44 -5.38 -1.32
N ARG A 115 -15.68 -4.29 -1.48
CA ARG A 115 -15.12 -3.85 -2.78
C ARG A 115 -14.15 -4.88 -3.37
N LEU A 116 -13.27 -5.45 -2.55
CA LEU A 116 -12.34 -6.51 -2.99
C LEU A 116 -13.10 -7.74 -3.49
N ARG A 117 -14.17 -8.16 -2.82
CA ARG A 117 -15.01 -9.30 -3.28
C ARG A 117 -15.68 -9.00 -4.62
N ILE A 118 -16.19 -7.78 -4.81
CA ILE A 118 -16.75 -7.34 -6.09
C ILE A 118 -15.68 -7.41 -7.18
N TRP A 119 -14.51 -6.81 -6.94
CA TRP A 119 -13.38 -6.86 -7.87
C TRP A 119 -12.96 -8.28 -8.20
N ALA A 120 -12.76 -9.16 -7.21
CA ALA A 120 -12.38 -10.55 -7.45
C ALA A 120 -13.41 -11.34 -8.28
N SER A 121 -14.69 -10.96 -8.22
CA SER A 121 -15.77 -11.61 -9.00
C SER A 121 -15.94 -11.05 -10.41
N GLN A 122 -15.64 -9.77 -10.64
CA GLN A 122 -16.08 -9.03 -11.82
C GLN A 122 -14.97 -8.21 -12.48
N GLY A 123 -13.77 -8.19 -11.90
CA GLY A 123 -12.66 -7.33 -12.31
C GLY A 123 -12.88 -5.86 -12.00
N PHE A 124 -12.04 -5.00 -12.58
CA PHE A 124 -12.14 -3.55 -12.39
C PHE A 124 -13.08 -2.95 -13.43
N LYS A 125 -14.36 -2.91 -13.03
CA LYS A 125 -15.48 -2.47 -13.89
C LYS A 125 -15.28 -1.16 -14.64
N PRO A 126 -14.70 -0.08 -14.05
CA PRO A 126 -14.53 1.17 -14.77
C PRO A 126 -13.72 1.04 -16.07
N LEU A 127 -12.82 0.05 -16.14
CA LEU A 127 -12.00 -0.24 -17.32
C LEU A 127 -12.39 -1.54 -18.03
N GLY A 128 -13.34 -2.31 -17.49
CA GLY A 128 -13.73 -3.61 -18.03
C GLY A 128 -12.62 -4.67 -18.00
N THR A 129 -11.62 -4.52 -17.13
CA THR A 129 -10.47 -5.43 -17.01
C THR A 129 -10.75 -6.56 -16.03
N MET A 130 -10.15 -7.74 -16.26
CA MET A 130 -10.25 -8.90 -15.38
C MET A 130 -9.46 -8.71 -14.07
N PRO A 131 -9.81 -9.40 -12.96
CA PRO A 131 -9.09 -9.31 -11.70
C PRO A 131 -7.80 -10.15 -11.74
N LEU A 132 -6.78 -9.61 -12.41
CA LEU A 132 -5.47 -10.25 -12.56
C LEU A 132 -4.55 -9.84 -11.40
N GLY A 133 -3.52 -10.65 -11.10
CA GLY A 133 -2.53 -10.36 -10.05
C GLY A 133 -2.87 -10.88 -8.64
N LEU A 134 -4.09 -11.40 -8.44
CA LEU A 134 -4.56 -11.91 -7.15
C LEU A 134 -3.60 -12.94 -6.49
N GLY A 135 -2.93 -12.53 -5.41
CA GLY A 135 -2.06 -13.39 -4.62
C GLY A 135 -2.81 -14.47 -3.81
N ARG A 136 -2.10 -15.57 -3.48
CA ARG A 136 -2.67 -16.73 -2.74
C ARG A 136 -3.33 -16.35 -1.42
N LEU A 137 -2.69 -15.51 -0.60
CA LEU A 137 -3.23 -15.08 0.68
C LEU A 137 -4.57 -14.36 0.47
N LEU A 138 -4.58 -13.38 -0.45
CA LEU A 138 -5.77 -12.58 -0.73
C LEU A 138 -6.89 -13.46 -1.27
N GLY A 139 -6.61 -14.32 -2.25
CA GLY A 139 -7.61 -15.27 -2.78
C GLY A 139 -8.20 -16.18 -1.70
N THR A 140 -7.40 -16.59 -0.70
CA THR A 140 -7.90 -17.44 0.40
C THR A 140 -8.86 -16.67 1.33
N VAL A 141 -8.49 -15.45 1.75
CA VAL A 141 -9.34 -14.66 2.66
C VAL A 141 -10.61 -14.18 1.96
N LEU A 142 -10.54 -13.79 0.69
CA LEU A 142 -11.74 -13.37 -0.08
C LEU A 142 -12.74 -14.50 -0.30
N ALA A 143 -12.27 -15.75 -0.43
CA ALA A 143 -13.11 -16.92 -0.58
C ALA A 143 -13.74 -17.40 0.74
N SER A 144 -13.30 -16.86 1.88
CA SER A 144 -13.79 -17.26 3.20
C SER A 144 -15.16 -16.67 3.50
N LYS A 145 -16.07 -17.50 4.03
CA LYS A 145 -17.41 -17.05 4.45
C LYS A 145 -17.29 -16.01 5.55
N GLY A 146 -18.04 -14.93 5.45
CA GLY A 146 -18.04 -13.86 6.47
C GLY A 146 -16.93 -12.82 6.30
N PHE A 147 -16.12 -12.89 5.22
CA PHE A 147 -15.00 -11.97 5.04
C PHE A 147 -15.40 -10.49 4.94
N ALA A 148 -16.56 -10.15 4.37
CA ALA A 148 -16.98 -8.75 4.28
C ALA A 148 -17.42 -8.19 5.64
N GLU A 149 -17.91 -9.08 6.50
CA GLU A 149 -18.45 -8.78 7.81
C GLU A 149 -17.33 -8.71 8.88
N GLU A 150 -16.39 -9.66 8.87
CA GLU A 150 -15.29 -9.75 9.83
C GLU A 150 -13.92 -9.97 9.14
N PRO A 151 -13.46 -9.03 8.30
CA PRO A 151 -12.26 -9.21 7.47
C PRO A 151 -10.99 -9.48 8.28
N GLU A 152 -10.75 -8.72 9.34
CA GLU A 152 -9.59 -8.93 10.21
C GLU A 152 -9.64 -10.27 10.95
N GLY A 153 -10.82 -10.72 11.41
CA GLY A 153 -10.99 -12.02 12.06
C GLY A 153 -10.59 -13.17 11.13
N ILE A 154 -11.07 -13.14 9.89
CA ILE A 154 -10.70 -14.09 8.84
C ILE A 154 -9.20 -14.04 8.54
N ALA A 155 -8.63 -12.84 8.38
CA ALA A 155 -7.21 -12.66 8.11
C ALA A 155 -6.33 -13.19 9.26
N ARG A 156 -6.74 -13.00 10.52
CA ARG A 156 -6.10 -13.57 11.71
C ARG A 156 -6.17 -15.09 11.73
N GLY A 157 -7.31 -15.67 11.36
CA GLY A 157 -7.47 -17.11 11.20
C GLY A 157 -6.48 -17.69 10.19
N TYR A 158 -6.40 -17.08 9.00
CA TYR A 158 -5.45 -17.48 7.96
C TYR A 158 -4.00 -17.35 8.45
N TRP A 159 -3.62 -16.20 9.00
CA TRP A 159 -2.25 -15.97 9.48
C TRP A 159 -1.83 -16.98 10.56
N ARG A 160 -2.69 -17.29 11.52
CA ARG A 160 -2.46 -18.36 12.51
C ARG A 160 -2.26 -19.72 11.83
N GLY A 161 -3.08 -20.05 10.83
CA GLY A 161 -2.95 -21.27 10.03
C GLY A 161 -1.64 -21.36 9.23
N THR A 162 -0.98 -20.24 8.95
CA THR A 162 0.36 -20.17 8.33
C THR A 162 1.51 -20.18 9.36
N ASN A 163 1.24 -20.59 10.61
CA ASN A 163 2.19 -20.47 11.72
C ASN A 163 2.72 -19.05 11.91
N ARG A 164 1.87 -18.05 11.66
CA ARG A 164 2.20 -16.63 11.83
C ARG A 164 3.37 -16.15 10.96
N PHE A 165 3.56 -16.75 9.78
CA PHE A 165 4.70 -16.43 8.92
C PHE A 165 4.35 -15.67 7.63
N ALA A 166 3.09 -15.69 7.18
CA ALA A 166 2.69 -15.07 5.93
C ALA A 166 2.76 -13.54 5.99
N ALA A 167 3.76 -12.95 5.31
CA ALA A 167 3.92 -11.50 5.17
C ALA A 167 4.25 -11.05 3.72
N PRO A 168 3.39 -11.33 2.72
CA PRO A 168 3.54 -10.77 1.38
C PRO A 168 3.19 -9.27 1.34
N ASN A 169 3.55 -8.59 0.25
CA ASN A 169 3.38 -7.14 0.04
C ASN A 169 1.92 -6.70 -0.24
N GLY A 170 0.97 -7.63 -0.34
CA GLY A 170 -0.38 -7.40 -0.85
C GLY A 170 -1.20 -6.30 -0.14
N SER A 171 -0.88 -6.00 1.11
CA SER A 171 -1.47 -4.85 1.82
C SER A 171 -0.75 -3.54 1.52
N LEU A 172 0.58 -3.53 1.40
CA LEU A 172 1.39 -2.33 1.23
C LEU A 172 1.19 -1.67 -0.13
N MET A 173 1.13 -2.47 -1.20
CA MET A 173 1.09 -1.98 -2.59
C MET A 173 -0.05 -0.97 -2.86
N ARG A 174 -1.12 -1.07 -2.08
CA ARG A 174 -2.36 -0.31 -2.27
C ARG A 174 -2.58 0.84 -1.28
N THR A 175 -1.73 1.01 -0.27
CA THR A 175 -2.00 1.94 0.85
C THR A 175 -1.50 3.37 0.63
N HIS A 176 -0.78 3.66 -0.46
CA HIS A 176 -0.29 5.01 -0.74
C HIS A 176 -1.42 6.07 -0.75
N VAL A 177 -2.62 5.71 -1.23
CA VAL A 177 -3.80 6.60 -1.22
C VAL A 177 -4.26 6.99 0.18
N LEU A 178 -3.95 6.19 1.22
CA LEU A 178 -4.30 6.51 2.60
C LEU A 178 -3.49 7.72 3.09
N GLY A 179 -2.24 7.84 2.66
CA GLY A 179 -1.43 9.03 2.89
C GLY A 179 -2.02 10.27 2.23
N LEU A 180 -2.58 10.13 1.03
CA LEU A 180 -3.22 11.23 0.29
C LEU A 180 -4.49 11.74 0.98
N VAL A 181 -5.38 10.83 1.40
CA VAL A 181 -6.66 11.23 2.01
C VAL A 181 -6.50 11.74 3.44
N THR A 182 -5.37 11.46 4.09
CA THR A 182 -5.02 11.94 5.43
C THR A 182 -4.01 13.10 5.40
N VAL A 183 -3.80 13.74 4.24
CA VAL A 183 -2.88 14.89 4.09
C VAL A 183 -3.17 16.00 5.10
N TRP A 184 -4.40 16.20 5.54
CA TRP A 184 -4.76 17.27 6.49
C TRP A 184 -4.97 16.78 7.91
N GLU A 185 -4.99 15.47 8.12
CA GLU A 185 -5.19 14.85 9.43
C GLU A 185 -3.90 14.83 10.25
N GLU A 186 -4.01 14.50 11.53
CA GLU A 186 -2.85 14.15 12.36
C GLU A 186 -2.12 12.92 11.81
N GLU A 187 -0.80 12.84 12.04
CA GLU A 187 0.03 11.72 11.58
C GLU A 187 -0.48 10.38 12.13
N THR A 188 -0.86 10.36 13.41
CA THR A 188 -1.44 9.20 14.09
C THR A 188 -2.68 8.66 13.37
N LYS A 189 -3.52 9.54 12.79
CA LYS A 189 -4.69 9.12 12.03
C LYS A 189 -4.31 8.38 10.74
N CYS A 190 -3.25 8.81 10.07
CA CYS A 190 -2.68 8.12 8.91
C CYS A 190 -2.17 6.73 9.30
N PHE A 191 -1.46 6.65 10.43
CA PHE A 191 -0.94 5.38 10.95
C PHE A 191 -2.07 4.41 11.33
N GLU A 192 -3.08 4.87 12.04
CA GLU A 192 -4.28 4.10 12.38
C GLU A 192 -4.94 3.51 11.14
N LEU A 193 -5.23 4.36 10.15
CA LEU A 193 -5.90 3.95 8.91
C LEU A 193 -5.06 2.95 8.10
N GLY A 194 -3.75 3.19 7.99
CA GLY A 194 -2.83 2.26 7.34
C GLY A 194 -2.81 0.89 8.02
N ALA A 195 -2.81 0.87 9.36
CA ALA A 195 -2.81 -0.34 10.14
C ALA A 195 -4.14 -1.11 10.03
N GLU A 196 -5.27 -0.41 10.14
CA GLU A 196 -6.62 -0.97 10.00
C GLU A 196 -6.84 -1.59 8.63
N ILE A 197 -6.51 -0.88 7.55
CA ILE A 197 -6.67 -1.38 6.18
C ILE A 197 -5.69 -2.53 5.89
N SER A 198 -4.48 -2.53 6.44
CA SER A 198 -3.59 -3.69 6.34
C SER A 198 -4.26 -4.94 6.93
N ARG A 199 -4.72 -4.84 8.18
CA ARG A 199 -5.29 -5.95 8.94
C ARG A 199 -6.57 -6.52 8.34
N SER A 200 -7.25 -5.80 7.44
CA SER A 200 -8.38 -6.35 6.67
C SER A 200 -8.01 -7.61 5.87
N THR A 201 -6.74 -7.84 5.58
CA THR A 201 -6.27 -9.02 4.80
C THR A 201 -4.92 -9.54 5.28
N HIS A 202 -4.00 -8.67 5.69
CA HIS A 202 -2.63 -8.97 6.09
C HIS A 202 -2.40 -8.44 7.52
N VAL A 203 -2.48 -9.36 8.49
CA VAL A 203 -2.40 -9.03 9.92
C VAL A 203 -1.00 -9.22 10.50
N ASP A 204 -0.06 -9.77 9.73
CA ASP A 204 1.32 -9.93 10.18
C ASP A 204 1.90 -8.56 10.55
N PRO A 205 2.54 -8.41 11.73
CA PRO A 205 3.10 -7.13 12.16
C PRO A 205 4.00 -6.47 11.13
N ARG A 206 4.76 -7.23 10.34
CA ARG A 206 5.63 -6.70 9.28
C ARG A 206 4.81 -5.99 8.19
N CYS A 207 3.69 -6.59 7.77
CA CYS A 207 2.78 -5.98 6.80
C CYS A 207 2.13 -4.72 7.37
N VAL A 208 1.67 -4.79 8.63
CA VAL A 208 0.97 -3.67 9.29
C VAL A 208 1.90 -2.47 9.46
N VAL A 209 3.10 -2.68 9.99
CA VAL A 209 4.11 -1.61 10.15
C VAL A 209 4.52 -1.05 8.79
N ALA A 210 4.68 -1.90 7.77
CA ALA A 210 4.98 -1.42 6.43
C ALA A 210 3.87 -0.50 5.88
N CYS A 211 2.59 -0.84 6.06
CA CYS A 211 1.48 0.02 5.65
C CYS A 211 1.41 1.33 6.44
N VAL A 212 1.69 1.30 7.75
CA VAL A 212 1.78 2.48 8.62
C VAL A 212 2.84 3.44 8.08
N VAL A 213 4.07 2.95 7.93
CA VAL A 213 5.22 3.74 7.47
C VAL A 213 5.01 4.20 6.02
N GLY A 214 4.58 3.30 5.13
CA GLY A 214 4.38 3.63 3.71
C GLY A 214 3.32 4.70 3.49
N SER A 215 2.20 4.65 4.23
CA SER A 215 1.16 5.68 4.16
C SER A 215 1.65 7.02 4.73
N GLY A 216 2.37 6.99 5.85
CA GLY A 216 2.98 8.17 6.46
C GLY A 216 4.01 8.84 5.55
N LEU A 217 4.89 8.05 4.91
CA LEU A 217 5.88 8.56 3.97
C LEU A 217 5.23 9.29 2.81
N VAL A 218 4.18 8.72 2.22
CA VAL A 218 3.44 9.39 1.15
C VAL A 218 2.84 10.71 1.66
N ARG A 219 2.17 10.69 2.82
CA ARG A 219 1.59 11.90 3.43
C ARG A 219 2.64 13.02 3.59
N GLU A 220 3.80 12.70 4.14
CA GLU A 220 4.87 13.68 4.39
C GLU A 220 5.56 14.15 3.10
N LEU A 221 5.71 13.28 2.10
CA LEU A 221 6.17 13.67 0.77
C LEU A 221 5.21 14.67 0.11
N ILE A 222 3.88 14.46 0.22
CA ILE A 222 2.88 15.42 -0.28
C ILE A 222 3.02 16.77 0.43
N ARG A 223 3.23 16.76 1.75
CA ARG A 223 3.45 17.98 2.54
C ARG A 223 4.81 18.64 2.31
N GLY A 224 5.77 17.90 1.75
CA GLY A 224 7.15 18.37 1.59
C GLY A 224 7.94 18.37 2.91
N GLU A 225 7.51 17.54 3.86
CA GLU A 225 8.16 17.32 5.15
C GLU A 225 9.33 16.33 5.02
N VAL A 226 9.22 15.37 4.08
CA VAL A 226 10.31 14.46 3.70
C VAL A 226 11.02 14.99 2.45
N THR A 227 12.31 15.27 2.57
CA THR A 227 13.13 15.81 1.47
C THR A 227 14.47 15.10 1.29
N ARG A 228 14.93 14.38 2.31
CA ARG A 228 16.22 13.68 2.36
C ARG A 228 16.06 12.30 3.03
N GLY A 229 17.12 11.50 2.98
CA GLY A 229 17.12 10.14 3.53
C GLY A 229 16.86 10.11 5.04
N GLU A 230 17.40 11.06 5.80
CA GLU A 230 17.21 11.11 7.26
C GLU A 230 15.76 11.37 7.66
N ASP A 231 15.00 12.07 6.82
CA ASP A 231 13.58 12.33 7.07
C ASP A 231 12.79 11.01 6.95
N ILE A 232 13.17 10.13 6.01
CA ILE A 232 12.59 8.79 5.81
C ILE A 232 12.79 7.93 7.06
N ASP A 233 14.02 7.91 7.60
CA ASP A 233 14.34 7.19 8.85
C ASP A 233 13.49 7.70 10.02
N GLY A 234 13.23 9.01 10.04
CA GLY A 234 12.33 9.64 11.00
C GLY A 234 10.91 9.09 10.95
N VAL A 235 10.32 8.94 9.76
CA VAL A 235 8.97 8.36 9.60
C VAL A 235 8.95 6.89 10.00
N ILE A 236 9.97 6.12 9.60
CA ILE A 236 10.10 4.70 9.96
C ILE A 236 10.07 4.54 11.49
N GLU A 237 10.87 5.33 12.20
CA GLU A 237 10.98 5.23 13.65
C GLU A 237 9.71 5.71 14.38
N ARG A 238 9.05 6.79 13.91
CA ARG A 238 7.77 7.23 14.46
C ARG A 238 6.67 6.19 14.25
N GLY A 239 6.56 5.63 13.03
CA GLY A 239 5.59 4.57 12.72
C GLY A 239 5.81 3.31 13.54
N ARG A 240 7.08 2.88 13.73
CA ARG A 240 7.43 1.75 14.60
C ARG A 240 7.03 2.00 16.05
N ARG A 241 7.40 3.16 16.61
CA ARG A 241 7.06 3.52 18.00
C ARG A 241 5.55 3.60 18.23
N TRP A 242 4.81 4.20 17.30
CA TRP A 242 3.36 4.23 17.36
C TRP A 242 2.76 2.82 17.34
N TYR A 243 3.26 1.93 16.48
CA TYR A 243 2.77 0.55 16.44
C TYR A 243 3.07 -0.19 17.75
N GLU A 244 4.26 0.01 18.33
CA GLU A 244 4.67 -0.57 19.61
C GLU A 244 3.82 -0.06 20.78
N SER A 245 3.44 1.22 20.81
CA SER A 245 2.56 1.74 21.86
C SER A 245 1.17 1.12 21.77
N VAL A 246 0.58 1.03 20.57
CA VAL A 246 -0.76 0.46 20.37
C VAL A 246 -0.78 -1.04 20.67
N VAL A 247 0.25 -1.80 20.29
CA VAL A 247 0.34 -3.23 20.60
C VAL A 247 0.71 -3.47 22.07
N GLY A 248 1.59 -2.66 22.65
CA GLY A 248 1.95 -2.72 24.06
C GLY A 248 0.75 -2.50 24.99
N ASP A 249 -0.11 -1.54 24.64
CA ASP A 249 -1.39 -1.30 25.35
C ASP A 249 -2.40 -2.44 25.15
N CYS A 250 -2.32 -3.16 24.03
CA CYS A 250 -3.12 -4.36 23.79
C CYS A 250 -2.64 -5.55 24.65
N ILE A 251 -1.34 -5.65 24.93
CA ILE A 251 -0.76 -6.69 25.80
C ILE A 251 -1.09 -6.44 27.27
N THR A 252 -1.19 -5.19 27.71
CA THR A 252 -1.59 -4.85 29.08
C THR A 252 -3.10 -5.02 29.32
N SER A 253 -3.92 -4.98 28.27
CA SER A 253 -5.38 -5.14 28.33
C SER A 253 -5.89 -6.57 28.03
N PHE A 254 -5.07 -7.46 27.46
CA PHE A 254 -5.44 -8.85 27.19
C PHE A 254 -4.57 -9.86 27.96
N THR A 255 -5.11 -10.45 29.02
CA THR A 255 -4.45 -11.50 29.80
C THR A 255 -4.31 -12.83 29.03
N ARG A 256 -3.05 -13.26 28.89
CA ARG A 256 -2.49 -14.62 29.13
C ARG A 256 -2.74 -15.83 28.21
N ASP A 257 -3.53 -15.76 27.14
CA ASP A 257 -3.72 -16.95 26.25
C ASP A 257 -3.06 -16.88 24.85
N MET A 258 -2.29 -15.82 24.53
CA MET A 258 -1.71 -15.62 23.17
C MET A 258 -0.19 -15.52 23.10
N LEU A 259 0.49 -15.59 24.25
CA LEU A 259 1.94 -15.43 24.37
C LEU A 259 2.61 -16.73 24.82
N ASP A 260 2.57 -17.73 23.95
CA ASP A 260 3.73 -18.60 23.76
C ASP A 260 4.18 -18.46 22.31
N PRO A 261 5.16 -17.59 22.01
CA PRO A 261 6.09 -17.92 20.94
C PRO A 261 6.93 -19.12 21.44
N PRO A 262 7.18 -20.18 20.66
CA PRO A 262 8.32 -21.03 20.95
C PRO A 262 9.56 -20.13 20.87
N VAL A 263 10.08 -19.79 22.04
CA VAL A 263 11.35 -19.11 22.24
C VAL A 263 12.43 -20.08 21.78
N GLU A 264 12.69 -20.11 20.47
CA GLU A 264 13.84 -20.79 19.86
C GLU A 264 14.05 -20.34 18.40
N CYS A 265 14.13 -19.04 18.16
CA CYS A 265 14.76 -18.52 16.93
C CYS A 265 15.48 -17.18 17.15
N ALA A 266 16.03 -16.97 18.34
CA ALA A 266 16.90 -15.86 18.65
C ALA A 266 18.32 -16.39 18.89
N ARG A 267 18.99 -16.76 17.80
CA ARG A 267 20.46 -16.84 17.58
C ARG A 267 20.72 -17.64 16.30
N GLY A 268 20.75 -16.97 15.14
CA GLY A 268 21.42 -17.55 13.96
C GLY A 268 20.68 -17.53 12.60
N CYS A 269 19.52 -16.90 12.45
CA CYS A 269 18.87 -16.84 11.14
C CYS A 269 19.50 -15.78 10.21
N SER A 270 19.89 -16.19 9.00
CA SER A 270 20.58 -15.41 7.97
C SER A 270 19.77 -14.26 7.35
N CYS A 271 18.50 -14.10 7.72
CA CYS A 271 17.59 -13.11 7.14
C CYS A 271 17.83 -11.66 7.61
N CYS A 272 18.63 -11.47 8.67
CA CYS A 272 18.97 -10.13 9.21
C CYS A 272 20.28 -9.54 8.66
N ARG A 273 20.88 -10.11 7.60
CA ARG A 273 22.16 -9.61 7.02
C ARG A 273 22.03 -8.78 5.74
N SER A 274 20.82 -8.50 5.27
CA SER A 274 20.61 -7.79 3.99
C SER A 274 20.04 -6.38 4.14
N ILE A 275 20.15 -5.79 5.33
CA ILE A 275 19.94 -4.35 5.54
C ILE A 275 21.09 -3.83 6.41
N ALA A 276 22.25 -3.70 5.78
CA ALA A 276 23.42 -2.92 6.19
C ALA A 276 24.24 -2.64 4.93
#